data_AF-O29318-F1
#
_entry.id   AF-O29318-F1
#
_cell.length_a   1.000
_cell.length_b   1.000
_cell.length_c   1.000
_cell.angle_alpha   90.00
_cell.angle_beta   90.00
_cell.angle_gamma   90.00
#
_symmetry.space_group_name_H-M   'P 1'
#
loop_
_entity.id
_entity.type
_entity.pdbx_description
1 polymer ?
#
loop_
_entity_poly.entity_id
_entity_poly.type
_entity_poly.pdbx_seq_one_letter_code
_entity_poly.pdbx_strand_id
1 'polypeptide(L)'
;MAGESGTNSGNPSFLIFSKILNSRCINFNMRAKSLLLIATLAAILTIPASAFDFDYSCSKTFDDYYFGGEYLYFTCTIIPASSSDSKQADDTEYTFLTNLDSSAITVTVEFKDGKKHLHPAPDDDYEKINGTTLSFYIPETDDGVEEIQVAVSGYVPVIEKRLENISALKVTADEELFDLQITVVNKQKFYSDLKEFEKESCADEKKLREAKTLYNEGKYSEAEKLLAEVEEAINECHFRTLKEKYDEEIDDLKSQLSKITTTLAFIQYRLDYDREKIENYDEMMEEWRNLTLQREQLDNEIDELVELVSKGQFSAADEKIESISSNLTSLKVRAETLKESINVKNTFEFDLVTLAIIAGGVAVIIVTVYTIVSIRRRDKW
;
A
#
# COMPACT_ATOMS: atom_id res chain seq x y z
N MET A 1 60.00 -2.29 -17.33
CA MET A 1 59.06 -1.94 -18.43
C MET A 1 57.66 -2.12 -17.83
N ALA A 2 57.15 -1.07 -17.17
CA ALA A 2 56.31 0.00 -17.75
C ALA A 2 54.96 -0.57 -18.21
N GLY A 3 53.93 -0.50 -17.35
CA GLY A 3 52.77 0.41 -17.50
C GLY A 3 51.54 -0.48 -17.79
N GLU A 4 50.31 -0.25 -17.36
CA GLU A 4 49.62 0.96 -16.91
C GLU A 4 48.51 0.59 -15.91
N SER A 5 48.26 1.56 -15.03
CA SER A 5 47.13 1.68 -14.13
C SER A 5 45.86 2.13 -14.87
N GLY A 6 44.72 1.50 -14.58
CA GLY A 6 43.40 1.98 -15.00
C GLY A 6 42.36 1.69 -13.94
N THR A 7 42.26 2.57 -12.95
CA THR A 7 41.17 2.61 -11.96
C THR A 7 39.91 3.17 -12.62
N ASN A 8 38.85 2.37 -12.66
CA ASN A 8 37.50 2.85 -12.98
C ASN A 8 36.56 2.47 -11.83
N SER A 9 36.44 3.37 -10.86
CA SER A 9 35.49 3.28 -9.75
C SER A 9 34.13 3.81 -10.21
N GLY A 10 33.38 2.95 -10.90
CA GLY A 10 31.95 3.16 -11.12
C GLY A 10 31.18 2.69 -9.89
N ASN A 11 30.56 3.63 -9.19
CA ASN A 11 29.77 3.43 -7.98
C ASN A 11 28.39 2.81 -8.34
N PRO A 12 28.04 1.57 -7.96
CA PRO A 12 26.75 0.98 -8.25
C PRO A 12 25.93 0.93 -6.96
N SER A 13 25.43 2.08 -6.50
CA SER A 13 24.68 2.15 -5.22
C SER A 13 23.23 2.62 -5.37
N PHE A 14 22.72 2.79 -6.59
CA PHE A 14 21.38 3.37 -6.82
C PHE A 14 20.34 2.43 -7.46
N LEU A 15 20.67 1.16 -7.73
CA LEU A 15 19.79 0.24 -8.49
C LEU A 15 19.06 -0.83 -7.67
N ILE A 16 19.12 -0.79 -6.33
CA ILE A 16 18.46 -1.81 -5.48
C ILE A 16 17.13 -1.31 -4.87
N PHE A 17 16.89 -0.01 -4.78
CA PHE A 17 15.67 0.51 -4.11
C PHE A 17 14.40 0.52 -4.97
N SER A 18 14.47 0.33 -6.29
CA SER A 18 13.27 0.40 -7.15
C SER A 18 12.38 -0.86 -7.14
N LYS A 19 12.76 -1.93 -6.43
CA LYS A 19 11.99 -3.19 -6.40
C LYS A 19 11.16 -3.43 -5.13
N ILE A 20 11.33 -2.63 -4.08
CA ILE A 20 10.60 -2.84 -2.81
C ILE A 20 9.34 -1.97 -2.71
N LEU A 21 9.21 -0.88 -3.49
CA LEU A 21 8.07 0.04 -3.39
C LEU A 21 6.87 -0.28 -4.30
N ASN A 22 6.90 -1.36 -5.10
CA ASN A 22 5.86 -1.63 -6.11
C ASN A 22 4.84 -2.73 -5.72
N SER A 23 4.66 -3.03 -4.44
CA SER A 23 3.63 -3.98 -4.00
C SER A 23 3.19 -3.69 -2.57
N ARG A 24 2.27 -2.73 -2.40
CA ARG A 24 1.16 -2.69 -1.41
C ARG A 24 0.67 -1.25 -1.27
N CYS A 25 -0.21 -0.83 -2.18
CA CYS A 25 -1.11 0.29 -1.89
C CYS A 25 -2.09 -0.18 -0.81
N ILE A 26 -1.84 0.23 0.44
CA ILE A 26 -2.75 0.02 1.57
C ILE A 26 -3.95 0.96 1.36
N ASN A 27 -5.12 0.37 1.16
CA ASN A 27 -6.40 1.06 1.15
C ASN A 27 -6.68 1.67 2.53
N PHE A 28 -6.43 2.97 2.68
CA PHE A 28 -6.81 3.75 3.86
C PHE A 28 -8.27 4.19 3.72
N ASN A 29 -9.22 3.35 4.16
CA ASN A 29 -10.64 3.65 4.02
C ASN A 29 -11.17 4.40 5.25
N MET A 30 -11.57 5.64 5.01
CA MET A 30 -11.99 6.64 6.00
C MET A 30 -13.43 6.36 6.46
N ARG A 31 -13.63 6.33 7.79
CA ARG A 31 -14.93 6.11 8.45
C ARG A 31 -15.95 7.20 8.07
N ALA A 32 -17.04 6.82 7.41
CA ALA A 32 -18.26 7.63 7.28
C ALA A 32 -19.34 7.10 8.24
N LYS A 33 -19.84 7.99 9.10
CA LYS A 33 -20.85 7.72 10.13
C LYS A 33 -22.28 7.68 9.56
N SER A 34 -23.02 6.68 10.03
CA SER A 34 -24.45 6.64 10.38
C SER A 34 -25.48 7.38 9.52
N LEU A 35 -26.32 6.60 8.84
CA LEU A 35 -27.74 6.89 8.68
C LEU A 35 -28.54 5.64 9.05
N LEU A 36 -29.27 5.75 10.16
CA LEU A 36 -30.10 4.71 10.77
C LEU A 36 -31.41 4.62 9.98
N LEU A 37 -31.61 3.56 9.21
CA LEU A 37 -32.89 3.23 8.57
C LEU A 37 -33.50 2.02 9.30
N ILE A 38 -34.57 2.26 10.04
CA ILE A 38 -35.34 1.22 10.73
C ILE A 38 -36.20 0.50 9.70
N ALA A 39 -35.79 -0.70 9.30
CA ALA A 39 -36.60 -1.62 8.51
C ALA A 39 -37.09 -2.75 9.42
N THR A 40 -38.40 -2.75 9.69
CA THR A 40 -39.14 -3.82 10.38
C THR A 40 -39.15 -5.07 9.51
N LEU A 41 -38.27 -6.03 9.82
CA LEU A 41 -38.23 -7.34 9.19
C LEU A 41 -39.12 -8.32 9.98
N ALA A 42 -40.08 -8.93 9.30
CA ALA A 42 -40.86 -10.04 9.82
C ALA A 42 -39.94 -11.24 10.03
N ALA A 43 -39.73 -11.64 11.28
CA ALA A 43 -39.02 -12.86 11.64
C ALA A 43 -39.88 -14.07 11.27
N ILE A 44 -39.66 -14.62 10.07
CA ILE A 44 -40.02 -16.00 9.77
C ILE A 44 -39.14 -16.85 10.69
N LEU A 45 -39.76 -17.59 11.61
CA LEU A 45 -39.14 -18.67 12.38
C LEU A 45 -38.70 -19.75 11.39
N THR A 46 -37.56 -19.53 10.74
CA THR A 46 -36.77 -20.60 10.18
C THR A 46 -36.23 -21.35 11.39
N ILE A 47 -36.76 -22.56 11.60
CA ILE A 47 -36.08 -23.53 12.46
C ILE A 47 -34.69 -23.64 11.81
N PRO A 48 -33.59 -23.28 12.51
CA PRO A 48 -32.27 -23.48 11.94
C PRO A 48 -32.21 -24.96 11.56
N ALA A 49 -31.94 -25.24 10.28
CA ALA A 49 -31.52 -26.57 9.89
C ALA A 49 -30.46 -26.97 10.92
N SER A 50 -30.71 -28.05 11.64
CA SER A 50 -29.81 -28.53 12.68
C SER A 50 -28.44 -28.69 12.05
N ALA A 51 -27.51 -27.80 12.41
CA ALA A 51 -26.12 -27.90 11.99
C ALA A 51 -25.59 -29.25 12.47
N PHE A 52 -24.85 -29.93 11.60
CA PHE A 52 -24.35 -31.27 11.86
C PHE A 52 -23.29 -31.16 12.95
N ASP A 53 -23.47 -31.84 14.08
CA ASP A 53 -22.51 -31.77 15.18
C ASP A 53 -21.58 -32.99 15.16
N PHE A 54 -20.28 -32.72 15.03
CA PHE A 54 -19.24 -33.73 15.00
C PHE A 54 -18.20 -33.46 16.08
N ASP A 55 -17.88 -34.49 16.84
CA ASP A 55 -16.69 -34.48 17.69
C ASP A 55 -15.49 -34.94 16.86
N TYR A 56 -14.33 -34.30 17.06
CA TYR A 56 -13.09 -34.78 16.47
C TYR A 56 -11.95 -34.82 17.49
N SER A 57 -11.05 -35.77 17.30
CA SER A 57 -9.82 -35.88 18.08
C SER A 57 -8.66 -36.30 17.18
N CYS A 58 -7.47 -35.77 17.42
CA CYS A 58 -6.27 -36.13 16.67
C CYS A 58 -5.22 -36.76 17.60
N SER A 59 -4.49 -37.74 17.09
CA SER A 59 -3.51 -38.53 17.85
C SER A 59 -2.26 -37.74 18.24
N LYS A 60 -2.01 -36.59 17.60
CA LYS A 60 -0.80 -35.79 17.74
C LYS A 60 -1.12 -34.46 18.41
N THR A 61 -0.34 -34.11 19.43
CA THR A 61 -0.25 -32.74 19.93
C THR A 61 0.65 -31.94 18.99
N PHE A 62 0.14 -30.82 18.49
CA PHE A 62 0.91 -29.98 17.58
C PHE A 62 1.81 -29.04 18.38
N ASP A 63 3.07 -28.95 17.97
CA ASP A 63 3.99 -27.93 18.47
C ASP A 63 3.54 -26.54 18.00
N ASP A 64 3.95 -25.49 18.72
CA ASP A 64 3.61 -24.11 18.38
C ASP A 64 4.11 -23.69 16.99
N TYR A 65 5.22 -24.28 16.54
CA TYR A 65 5.93 -23.91 15.32
C TYR A 65 6.50 -25.12 14.60
N TYR A 66 6.49 -25.06 13.27
CA TYR A 66 7.09 -26.04 12.38
C TYR A 66 8.05 -25.39 11.39
N PHE A 67 8.99 -26.17 10.87
CA PHE A 67 9.97 -25.71 9.88
C PHE A 67 9.81 -26.43 8.55
N GLY A 68 10.07 -25.72 7.45
CA GLY A 68 10.01 -26.31 6.10
C GLY A 68 10.90 -27.55 5.98
N GLY A 69 10.35 -28.62 5.41
CA GLY A 69 10.98 -29.93 5.26
C GLY A 69 10.79 -30.89 6.44
N GLU A 70 10.14 -30.47 7.54
CA GLU A 70 9.78 -31.39 8.62
C GLU A 70 8.69 -32.37 8.18
N TYR A 71 8.82 -33.65 8.55
CA TYR A 71 7.82 -34.66 8.22
C TYR A 71 6.74 -34.72 9.29
N LEU A 72 5.48 -34.70 8.87
CA LEU A 72 4.31 -34.87 9.71
C LEU A 72 3.58 -36.16 9.36
N TYR A 73 3.17 -36.86 10.40
CA TYR A 73 2.26 -37.99 10.35
C TYR A 73 1.34 -37.91 11.56
N PHE A 74 0.02 -37.93 11.33
CA PHE A 74 -0.98 -37.93 12.38
C PHE A 74 -2.27 -38.57 11.89
N THR A 75 -3.09 -39.03 12.83
CA THR A 75 -4.43 -39.53 12.55
C THR A 75 -5.46 -38.69 13.29
N CYS A 76 -6.59 -38.41 12.66
CA CYS A 76 -7.74 -37.78 13.30
C CYS A 76 -8.96 -38.69 13.17
N THR A 77 -9.76 -38.77 14.23
CA THR A 77 -11.02 -39.51 14.26
C THR A 77 -12.15 -38.50 14.37
N ILE A 78 -13.13 -38.60 13.48
CA ILE A 78 -14.35 -37.81 13.45
C ILE A 78 -15.49 -38.73 13.85
N ILE A 79 -16.25 -38.35 14.88
CA ILE A 79 -17.34 -39.14 15.46
C ILE A 79 -18.61 -38.29 15.43
N PRO A 80 -19.69 -38.75 14.77
CA PRO A 80 -20.98 -38.06 14.83
C PRO A 80 -21.50 -37.99 16.28
N ALA A 81 -21.97 -36.82 16.73
CA ALA A 81 -22.36 -36.61 18.13
C ALA A 81 -23.63 -37.40 18.54
N SER A 82 -24.48 -37.75 17.57
CA SER A 82 -25.72 -38.49 17.82
C SER A 82 -26.01 -39.53 16.73
N SER A 83 -27.00 -40.39 16.99
CA SER A 83 -27.51 -41.32 15.96
C SER A 83 -28.16 -40.60 14.77
N SER A 84 -28.67 -39.39 14.95
CA SER A 84 -29.19 -38.58 13.84
C SER A 84 -28.05 -38.09 12.96
N ASP A 85 -26.99 -37.55 13.56
CA ASP A 85 -25.79 -37.07 12.85
C ASP A 85 -25.07 -38.21 12.15
N SER A 86 -25.06 -39.41 12.76
CA SER A 86 -24.51 -40.63 12.18
C SER A 86 -25.22 -41.06 10.90
N LYS A 87 -26.54 -40.86 10.81
CA LYS A 87 -27.30 -41.05 9.57
C LYS A 87 -27.02 -39.95 8.57
N GLN A 88 -27.01 -38.73 9.03
CA GLN A 88 -26.69 -37.56 8.24
C GLN A 88 -25.26 -37.57 7.66
N ALA A 89 -24.33 -38.26 8.30
CA ALA A 89 -22.96 -38.48 7.80
C ALA A 89 -22.88 -39.52 6.67
N ASP A 90 -23.93 -40.33 6.50
CA ASP A 90 -24.14 -41.08 5.26
C ASP A 90 -24.92 -40.22 4.24
N ASP A 91 -24.95 -40.65 2.98
CA ASP A 91 -25.48 -39.85 1.85
C ASP A 91 -24.82 -38.47 1.68
N THR A 92 -23.52 -38.36 2.02
CA THR A 92 -22.79 -37.08 2.04
C THR A 92 -21.45 -37.17 1.33
N GLU A 93 -21.11 -36.12 0.58
CA GLU A 93 -19.79 -35.95 -0.04
C GLU A 93 -18.83 -35.26 0.94
N TYR A 94 -17.67 -35.87 1.15
CA TYR A 94 -16.61 -35.33 1.99
C TYR A 94 -15.42 -34.92 1.15
N THR A 95 -14.79 -33.82 1.52
CA THR A 95 -13.52 -33.34 0.95
C THR A 95 -12.51 -33.13 2.06
N PHE A 96 -11.35 -33.76 1.91
CA PHE A 96 -10.20 -33.66 2.80
C PHE A 96 -9.08 -32.95 2.05
N LEU A 97 -8.54 -31.89 2.65
CA LEU A 97 -7.48 -31.08 2.05
C LEU A 97 -6.29 -30.95 3.01
N THR A 98 -5.08 -31.04 2.47
CA THR A 98 -3.85 -30.72 3.20
C THR A 98 -2.91 -29.88 2.33
N ASN A 99 -2.31 -28.85 2.93
CA ASN A 99 -1.28 -28.01 2.30
C ASN A 99 0.15 -28.52 2.53
N LEU A 100 0.31 -29.76 3.02
CA LEU A 100 1.62 -30.38 3.16
C LEU A 100 2.20 -30.80 1.80
N ASP A 101 3.51 -30.67 1.64
CA ASP A 101 4.26 -31.09 0.45
C ASP A 101 4.39 -32.61 0.38
N SER A 102 4.36 -33.16 -0.83
CA SER A 102 4.48 -34.61 -1.08
C SER A 102 3.55 -35.44 -0.18
N SER A 103 2.36 -34.92 0.06
CA SER A 103 1.44 -35.46 1.05
C SER A 103 0.66 -36.68 0.54
N ALA A 104 0.08 -37.39 1.50
CA ALA A 104 -0.90 -38.42 1.28
C ALA A 104 -1.97 -38.38 2.38
N ILE A 105 -3.22 -38.44 1.95
CA ILE A 105 -4.40 -38.63 2.79
C ILE A 105 -4.92 -40.04 2.58
N THR A 106 -5.30 -40.72 3.66
CA THR A 106 -6.01 -42.00 3.64
C THR A 106 -7.16 -41.92 4.63
N VAL A 107 -8.35 -42.35 4.23
CA VAL A 107 -9.54 -42.28 5.08
C VAL A 107 -10.15 -43.67 5.23
N THR A 108 -10.48 -44.06 6.45
CA THR A 108 -11.25 -45.27 6.77
C THR A 108 -12.59 -44.85 7.35
N VAL A 109 -13.67 -45.19 6.67
CA VAL A 109 -15.05 -45.00 7.16
C VAL A 109 -15.49 -46.32 7.79
N GLU A 110 -15.86 -46.29 9.07
CA GLU A 110 -16.45 -47.42 9.79
C GLU A 110 -17.95 -47.16 10.00
N PHE A 111 -18.77 -48.12 9.58
CA PHE A 111 -20.22 -48.07 9.74
C PHE A 111 -20.63 -48.81 11.02
N LYS A 112 -21.82 -48.51 11.54
CA LYS A 112 -22.37 -49.16 12.74
C LYS A 112 -22.59 -50.66 12.62
N ASP A 113 -22.72 -51.16 11.39
CA ASP A 113 -22.81 -52.59 11.10
C ASP A 113 -21.43 -53.30 11.15
N GLY A 114 -20.34 -52.56 11.38
CA GLY A 114 -18.97 -53.04 11.48
C GLY A 114 -18.23 -53.12 10.14
N LYS A 115 -18.85 -52.74 9.01
CA LYS A 115 -18.15 -52.64 7.73
C LYS A 115 -17.18 -51.46 7.74
N LYS A 116 -16.09 -51.62 7.00
CA LYS A 116 -15.06 -50.58 6.82
C LYS A 116 -14.79 -50.34 5.35
N HIS A 117 -14.75 -49.09 4.95
CA HIS A 117 -14.41 -48.64 3.60
C HIS A 117 -13.13 -47.81 3.65
N LEU A 118 -12.21 -48.05 2.71
CA LEU A 118 -10.91 -47.39 2.65
C LEU A 118 -10.82 -46.51 1.40
N HIS A 119 -10.36 -45.27 1.59
CA HIS A 119 -10.18 -44.25 0.57
C HIS A 119 -8.71 -43.77 0.55
N PRO A 120 -8.13 -43.42 -0.61
CA PRO A 120 -8.79 -43.31 -1.91
C PRO A 120 -9.08 -44.68 -2.57
N ALA A 121 -10.29 -44.83 -3.09
CA ALA A 121 -10.76 -45.88 -4.00
C ALA A 121 -10.61 -45.43 -5.48
N PRO A 122 -10.71 -46.34 -6.46
CA PRO A 122 -10.52 -45.99 -7.88
C PRO A 122 -11.45 -44.92 -8.43
N ASP A 123 -12.64 -44.75 -7.85
CA ASP A 123 -13.66 -43.80 -8.28
C ASP A 123 -13.64 -42.48 -7.48
N ASP A 124 -12.73 -42.36 -6.50
CA ASP A 124 -12.57 -41.15 -5.70
C ASP A 124 -11.77 -40.09 -6.45
N ASP A 125 -12.05 -38.82 -6.17
CA ASP A 125 -11.24 -37.73 -6.67
C ASP A 125 -10.03 -37.52 -5.76
N TYR A 126 -8.82 -37.63 -6.33
CA TYR A 126 -7.57 -37.57 -5.58
C TYR A 126 -6.52 -36.77 -6.33
N GLU A 127 -6.39 -35.49 -5.98
CA GLU A 127 -5.52 -34.54 -6.64
C GLU A 127 -4.29 -34.18 -5.79
N LYS A 128 -3.15 -33.98 -6.44
CA LYS A 128 -1.88 -33.59 -5.81
C LYS A 128 -1.32 -32.28 -6.37
N ILE A 129 -2.14 -31.24 -6.45
CA ILE A 129 -1.74 -29.93 -7.00
C ILE A 129 -1.69 -28.91 -5.86
N ASN A 130 -0.49 -28.44 -5.50
CA ASN A 130 -0.25 -27.48 -4.40
C ASN A 130 -0.84 -27.91 -3.05
N GLY A 131 -0.77 -29.22 -2.77
CA GLY A 131 -1.38 -29.89 -1.64
C GLY A 131 -1.86 -31.28 -2.05
N THR A 132 -2.60 -31.94 -1.18
CA THR A 132 -3.39 -33.14 -1.53
C THR A 132 -4.84 -32.89 -1.19
N THR A 133 -5.73 -33.19 -2.14
CA THR A 133 -7.18 -33.18 -1.96
C THR A 133 -7.71 -34.59 -2.20
N LEU A 134 -8.57 -35.07 -1.32
CA LEU A 134 -9.32 -36.31 -1.45
C LEU A 134 -10.80 -36.02 -1.27
N SER A 135 -11.60 -36.27 -2.30
CA SER A 135 -13.05 -36.16 -2.25
C SER A 135 -13.70 -37.49 -2.56
N PHE A 136 -14.67 -37.89 -1.73
CA PHE A 136 -15.44 -39.12 -1.92
C PHE A 136 -16.83 -38.99 -1.28
N TYR A 137 -17.77 -39.79 -1.79
CA TYR A 137 -19.13 -39.84 -1.30
C TYR A 137 -19.36 -41.09 -0.44
N ILE A 138 -19.97 -40.89 0.74
CA ILE A 138 -20.36 -41.98 1.63
C ILE A 138 -21.82 -42.34 1.31
N PRO A 139 -22.10 -43.57 0.82
CA PRO A 139 -23.46 -43.97 0.46
C PRO A 139 -24.37 -44.12 1.68
N GLU A 140 -25.67 -43.86 1.50
CA GLU A 140 -26.70 -44.09 2.52
C GLU A 140 -26.67 -45.55 3.03
N THR A 141 -26.80 -45.75 4.34
CA THR A 141 -26.82 -47.07 4.97
C THR A 141 -27.97 -47.21 5.97
N ASP A 142 -28.31 -48.44 6.37
CA ASP A 142 -29.39 -48.69 7.35
C ASP A 142 -29.03 -48.26 8.78
N ASP A 143 -27.75 -48.24 9.15
CA ASP A 143 -27.31 -47.96 10.52
C ASP A 143 -26.53 -46.63 10.67
N GLY A 144 -25.97 -46.08 9.59
CA GLY A 144 -25.19 -44.84 9.60
C GLY A 144 -23.69 -45.05 9.83
N VAL A 145 -22.94 -43.95 9.79
CA VAL A 145 -21.50 -43.91 10.06
C VAL A 145 -21.24 -43.97 11.55
N GLU A 146 -20.35 -44.85 12.00
CA GLU A 146 -19.87 -44.90 13.38
C GLU A 146 -18.71 -43.92 13.58
N GLU A 147 -17.70 -43.97 12.72
CA GLU A 147 -16.57 -43.04 12.76
C GLU A 147 -15.85 -42.91 11.40
N ILE A 148 -15.16 -41.79 11.22
CA ILE A 148 -14.28 -41.53 10.07
C ILE A 148 -12.87 -41.31 10.59
N GLN A 149 -11.96 -42.24 10.28
CA GLN A 149 -10.54 -42.14 10.63
C GLN A 149 -9.73 -41.63 9.45
N VAL A 150 -9.05 -40.50 9.63
CA VAL A 150 -8.21 -39.86 8.62
C VAL A 150 -6.75 -39.99 9.02
N ALA A 151 -5.91 -40.54 8.15
CA ALA A 151 -4.46 -40.54 8.28
C ALA A 151 -3.86 -39.54 7.28
N VAL A 152 -3.05 -38.61 7.78
CA VAL A 152 -2.36 -37.61 6.97
C VAL A 152 -0.86 -37.78 7.14
N SER A 153 -0.14 -37.73 6.01
CA SER A 153 1.32 -37.69 5.97
C SER A 153 1.81 -36.66 4.97
N GLY A 154 2.98 -36.08 5.20
CA GLY A 154 3.61 -35.15 4.27
C GLY A 154 4.74 -34.35 4.91
N TYR A 155 5.34 -33.46 4.13
CA TYR A 155 6.36 -32.54 4.60
C TYR A 155 5.77 -31.13 4.76
N VAL A 156 6.23 -30.40 5.78
CA VAL A 156 5.89 -29.00 5.96
C VAL A 156 6.49 -28.20 4.80
N PRO A 157 5.70 -27.38 4.09
CA PRO A 157 6.19 -26.62 2.95
C PRO A 157 7.17 -25.52 3.35
N VAL A 158 8.01 -25.11 2.40
CA VAL A 158 8.86 -23.91 2.57
C VAL A 158 8.04 -22.68 2.18
N ILE A 159 7.78 -21.81 3.14
CA ILE A 159 7.01 -20.57 2.94
C ILE A 159 7.92 -19.38 2.60
N GLU A 160 7.41 -18.37 1.91
CA GLU A 160 8.18 -17.16 1.57
C GLU A 160 8.24 -16.12 2.70
N LYS A 161 7.17 -16.05 3.50
CA LYS A 161 7.05 -15.11 4.63
C LYS A 161 7.82 -15.61 5.85
N ARG A 162 8.09 -14.72 6.81
CA ARG A 162 8.70 -15.07 8.10
C ARG A 162 7.86 -16.11 8.85
N LEU A 163 6.54 -15.90 8.89
CA LEU A 163 5.53 -16.80 9.47
C LEU A 163 4.32 -16.92 8.54
N GLU A 164 3.72 -18.11 8.49
CA GLU A 164 2.47 -18.37 7.79
C GLU A 164 1.72 -19.53 8.43
N ASN A 165 0.40 -19.39 8.59
CA ASN A 165 -0.46 -20.50 9.00
C ASN A 165 -0.86 -21.29 7.76
N ILE A 166 -0.71 -22.59 7.80
CA ILE A 166 -1.16 -23.50 6.73
C ILE A 166 -2.11 -24.55 7.30
N SER A 167 -3.05 -25.03 6.49
CA SER A 167 -3.95 -26.12 6.88
C SER A 167 -3.22 -27.46 6.75
N ALA A 168 -2.90 -28.08 7.89
CA ALA A 168 -2.36 -29.43 7.94
C ALA A 168 -3.43 -30.47 7.59
N LEU A 169 -4.68 -30.23 7.99
CA LEU A 169 -5.86 -30.98 7.57
C LEU A 169 -7.10 -30.08 7.65
N LYS A 170 -7.79 -29.91 6.54
CA LYS A 170 -9.10 -29.31 6.46
C LYS A 170 -10.12 -30.33 6.00
N VAL A 171 -11.25 -30.42 6.68
CA VAL A 171 -12.33 -31.35 6.34
C VAL A 171 -13.62 -30.58 6.11
N THR A 172 -14.24 -30.81 4.96
CA THR A 172 -15.50 -30.20 4.58
C THR A 172 -16.47 -31.28 4.12
N ALA A 173 -17.74 -31.14 4.48
CA ALA A 173 -18.87 -31.86 3.91
C ALA A 173 -19.80 -30.81 3.25
N ASP A 174 -21.08 -30.79 3.59
CA ASP A 174 -21.99 -29.67 3.28
C ASP A 174 -21.49 -28.33 3.86
N GLU A 175 -20.78 -28.40 4.97
CA GLU A 175 -20.12 -27.27 5.65
C GLU A 175 -18.70 -27.63 6.11
N GLU A 176 -17.95 -26.63 6.58
CA GLU A 176 -16.63 -26.85 7.17
C GLU A 176 -16.76 -27.55 8.53
N LEU A 177 -16.21 -28.76 8.66
CA LEU A 177 -16.24 -29.50 9.91
C LEU A 177 -15.14 -28.99 10.85
N PHE A 178 -13.90 -28.97 10.36
CA PHE A 178 -12.77 -28.35 11.06
C PHE A 178 -11.60 -28.03 10.13
N ASP A 179 -10.74 -27.10 10.56
CA ASP A 179 -9.48 -26.74 9.92
C ASP A 179 -8.34 -26.76 10.95
N LEU A 180 -7.50 -27.79 10.86
CA LEU A 180 -6.34 -27.97 11.69
C LEU A 180 -5.15 -27.23 11.07
N GLN A 181 -4.86 -26.05 11.61
CA GLN A 181 -3.77 -25.19 11.13
C GLN A 181 -2.49 -25.39 11.95
N ILE A 182 -1.34 -25.25 11.27
CA ILE A 182 -0.01 -25.18 11.89
C ILE A 182 0.70 -23.90 11.48
N THR A 183 1.53 -23.36 12.38
CA THR A 183 2.35 -22.18 12.09
C THR A 183 3.70 -22.60 11.55
N VAL A 184 4.01 -22.22 10.31
CA VAL A 184 5.31 -22.50 9.68
C VAL A 184 6.24 -21.31 9.82
N VAL A 185 7.51 -21.57 10.10
CA VAL A 185 8.55 -20.57 10.32
C VAL A 185 9.61 -20.65 9.23
N ASN A 186 9.84 -19.55 8.53
CA ASN A 186 11.00 -19.40 7.64
C ASN A 186 12.17 -18.73 8.39
N LYS A 187 13.03 -19.56 8.99
CA LYS A 187 14.25 -19.12 9.68
C LYS A 187 15.19 -18.29 8.79
N GLN A 188 15.28 -18.62 7.51
CA GLN A 188 16.14 -17.90 6.57
C GLN A 188 15.62 -16.48 6.32
N LYS A 189 14.30 -16.32 6.15
CA LYS A 189 13.68 -15.00 5.98
C LYS A 189 13.86 -14.14 7.23
N PHE A 190 13.59 -14.69 8.42
CA PHE A 190 13.85 -14.00 9.69
C PHE A 190 15.30 -13.49 9.78
N TYR A 191 16.27 -14.36 9.49
CA TYR A 191 17.68 -14.01 9.55
C TYR A 191 18.09 -12.95 8.52
N SER A 192 17.56 -13.06 7.30
CA SER A 192 17.81 -12.10 6.23
C SER A 192 17.29 -10.71 6.63
N ASP A 193 16.05 -10.65 7.11
CA ASP A 193 15.38 -9.39 7.45
C ASP A 193 16.06 -8.72 8.65
N LEU A 194 16.42 -9.49 9.68
CA LEU A 194 17.20 -8.99 10.80
C LEU A 194 18.50 -8.33 10.32
N LYS A 195 19.23 -8.97 9.41
CA LYS A 195 20.49 -8.43 8.86
C LYS A 195 20.30 -7.24 7.94
N GLU A 196 19.18 -7.19 7.23
CA GLU A 196 18.82 -6.08 6.36
C GLU A 196 18.48 -4.86 7.21
N PHE A 197 17.58 -5.02 8.19
CA PHE A 197 17.17 -3.96 9.11
C PHE A 197 18.33 -3.46 9.98
N GLU A 198 19.32 -4.30 10.33
CA GLU A 198 20.53 -3.87 11.05
C GLU A 198 21.38 -2.84 10.27
N LYS A 199 21.20 -2.73 8.95
CA LYS A 199 21.92 -1.77 8.10
C LYS A 199 21.13 -0.48 7.85
N GLU A 200 19.83 -0.49 8.15
CA GLU A 200 18.94 0.63 7.89
C GLU A 200 19.11 1.68 8.99
N SER A 201 19.48 2.91 8.64
CA SER A 201 19.66 4.01 9.59
C SER A 201 18.36 4.41 10.31
N CYS A 202 17.22 4.03 9.74
CA CYS A 202 15.89 4.31 10.25
C CYS A 202 15.34 3.21 11.17
N ALA A 203 16.06 2.10 11.35
CA ALA A 203 15.60 0.99 12.17
C ALA A 203 15.58 1.36 13.67
N ASP A 204 14.53 0.95 14.39
CA ASP A 204 14.50 1.01 15.85
C ASP A 204 15.45 -0.05 16.43
N GLU A 205 16.68 0.34 16.74
CA GLU A 205 17.73 -0.55 17.25
C GLU A 205 17.32 -1.32 18.52
N LYS A 206 16.47 -0.73 19.37
CA LYS A 206 16.03 -1.36 20.61
C LYS A 206 15.09 -2.52 20.29
N LYS A 207 14.06 -2.28 19.47
CA LYS A 207 13.12 -3.32 19.03
C LYS A 207 13.82 -4.39 18.23
N LEU A 208 14.75 -4.01 17.36
CA LEU A 208 15.52 -4.96 16.56
C LEU A 208 16.36 -5.91 17.42
N ARG A 209 17.00 -5.40 18.48
CA ARG A 209 17.76 -6.20 19.45
C ARG A 209 16.85 -7.15 20.25
N GLU A 210 15.68 -6.68 20.65
CA GLU A 210 14.69 -7.48 21.36
C GLU A 210 14.12 -8.58 20.47
N ALA A 211 13.75 -8.26 19.23
CA ALA A 211 13.30 -9.22 18.22
C ALA A 211 14.33 -10.32 17.97
N LYS A 212 15.62 -9.95 17.86
CA LYS A 212 16.73 -10.91 17.71
C LYS A 212 16.85 -11.85 18.91
N THR A 213 16.60 -11.34 20.12
CA THR A 213 16.62 -12.15 21.35
C THR A 213 15.46 -13.14 21.34
N LEU A 214 14.24 -12.68 21.07
CA LEU A 214 13.04 -13.52 20.97
C LEU A 214 13.17 -14.60 19.88
N TYR A 215 13.74 -14.24 18.72
CA TYR A 215 14.04 -15.19 17.65
C TYR A 215 14.98 -16.32 18.11
N ASN A 216 16.05 -15.97 18.85
CA ASN A 216 16.99 -16.97 19.38
C ASN A 216 16.39 -17.83 20.50
N GLU A 217 15.38 -17.31 21.21
CA GLU A 217 14.60 -18.05 22.23
C GLU A 217 13.51 -18.95 21.62
N GLY A 218 13.30 -18.91 20.30
CA GLY A 218 12.25 -19.67 19.62
C GLY A 218 10.84 -19.04 19.70
N LYS A 219 10.74 -17.80 20.18
CA LYS A 219 9.47 -17.06 20.32
C LYS A 219 9.15 -16.30 19.04
N TYR A 220 8.90 -17.02 17.95
CA TYR A 220 8.85 -16.44 16.61
C TYR A 220 7.68 -15.47 16.38
N SER A 221 6.50 -15.73 16.95
CA SER A 221 5.34 -14.83 16.82
C SER A 221 5.60 -13.45 17.44
N GLU A 222 6.31 -13.40 18.56
CA GLU A 222 6.66 -12.13 19.22
C GLU A 222 7.78 -11.41 18.49
N ALA A 223 8.78 -12.15 17.99
CA ALA A 223 9.81 -11.60 17.12
C ALA A 223 9.21 -11.01 15.84
N GLU A 224 8.23 -11.67 15.22
CA GLU A 224 7.54 -11.16 14.02
C GLU A 224 6.86 -9.82 14.28
N LYS A 225 6.14 -9.68 15.41
CA LYS A 225 5.46 -8.43 15.77
C LYS A 225 6.45 -7.27 15.87
N LEU A 226 7.58 -7.49 16.57
CA LEU A 226 8.61 -6.45 16.68
C LEU A 226 9.27 -6.14 15.33
N LEU A 227 9.50 -7.13 14.48
CA LEU A 227 10.07 -6.89 13.14
C LEU A 227 9.11 -6.16 12.22
N ALA A 228 7.80 -6.44 12.30
CA ALA A 228 6.79 -5.68 11.57
C ALA A 228 6.78 -4.20 12.00
N GLU A 229 6.92 -3.92 13.29
CA GLU A 229 7.04 -2.55 13.80
C GLU A 229 8.34 -1.85 13.34
N VAL A 230 9.46 -2.59 13.28
CA VAL A 230 10.73 -2.05 12.75
C VAL A 230 10.60 -1.76 11.26
N GLU A 231 9.99 -2.65 10.50
CA GLU A 231 9.73 -2.48 9.06
C GLU A 231 8.84 -1.27 8.78
N GLU A 232 7.77 -1.08 9.56
CA GLU A 232 6.92 0.11 9.51
C GLU A 232 7.70 1.39 9.79
N ALA A 233 8.53 1.41 10.84
CA ALA A 233 9.35 2.57 11.20
C ALA A 233 10.38 2.93 10.11
N ILE A 234 11.01 1.91 9.49
CA ILE A 234 11.92 2.09 8.35
C ILE A 234 11.18 2.73 7.18
N ASN A 235 10.01 2.21 6.82
CA ASN A 235 9.20 2.71 5.72
C ASN A 235 8.71 4.15 5.96
N GLU A 236 8.22 4.48 7.15
CA GLU A 236 7.79 5.82 7.52
C GLU A 236 8.95 6.82 7.45
N CYS A 237 10.12 6.43 7.96
CA CYS A 237 11.32 7.26 7.92
C CYS A 237 11.77 7.54 6.48
N HIS A 238 11.85 6.51 5.62
CA HIS A 238 12.19 6.67 4.20
C HIS A 238 11.18 7.56 3.47
N PHE A 239 9.88 7.35 3.72
CA PHE A 239 8.83 8.20 3.17
C PHE A 239 8.99 9.66 3.59
N ARG A 240 9.25 9.93 4.88
CA ARG A 240 9.46 11.28 5.39
C ARG A 240 10.68 11.94 4.75
N THR A 241 11.81 11.24 4.68
CA THR A 241 13.03 11.78 4.08
C THR A 241 12.85 12.11 2.60
N LEU A 242 12.17 11.23 1.84
CA LEU A 242 11.85 11.51 0.44
C LEU A 242 10.91 12.72 0.33
N LYS A 243 9.86 12.74 1.15
CA LYS A 243 8.91 13.85 1.17
C LYS A 243 9.59 15.19 1.45
N GLU A 244 10.49 15.26 2.44
CA GLU A 244 11.26 16.47 2.75
C GLU A 244 12.04 16.97 1.54
N LYS A 245 12.70 16.06 0.80
CA LYS A 245 13.39 16.41 -0.45
C LYS A 245 12.43 17.00 -1.50
N TYR A 246 11.26 16.40 -1.70
CA TYR A 246 10.27 16.93 -2.64
C TYR A 246 9.66 18.26 -2.18
N ASP A 247 9.45 18.44 -0.87
CA ASP A 247 8.96 19.70 -0.32
C ASP A 247 9.95 20.84 -0.60
N GLU A 248 11.26 20.60 -0.51
CA GLU A 248 12.30 21.57 -0.92
C GLU A 248 12.25 21.91 -2.42
N GLU A 249 12.07 20.91 -3.28
CA GLU A 249 11.93 21.11 -4.74
C GLU A 249 10.66 21.91 -5.07
N ILE A 250 9.53 21.58 -4.44
CA ILE A 250 8.26 22.30 -4.59
C ILE A 250 8.40 23.77 -4.16
N ASP A 251 9.09 24.04 -3.05
CA ASP A 251 9.34 25.40 -2.57
C ASP A 251 10.19 26.21 -3.55
N ASP A 252 11.19 25.59 -4.20
CA ASP A 252 11.94 26.25 -5.27
C ASP A 252 11.06 26.56 -6.49
N LEU A 253 10.25 25.61 -6.96
CA LEU A 253 9.31 25.85 -8.07
C LEU A 253 8.34 27.00 -7.77
N LYS A 254 7.77 27.04 -6.56
CA LYS A 254 6.90 28.14 -6.11
C LYS A 254 7.64 29.48 -6.05
N SER A 255 8.89 29.48 -5.58
CA SER A 255 9.74 30.67 -5.55
C SER A 255 10.01 31.20 -6.97
N GLN A 256 10.29 30.32 -7.93
CA GLN A 256 10.46 30.67 -9.34
C GLN A 256 9.17 31.25 -9.94
N LEU A 257 8.01 30.59 -9.73
CA LEU A 257 6.71 31.07 -10.19
C LEU A 257 6.34 32.45 -9.60
N SER A 258 6.69 32.69 -8.33
CA SER A 258 6.48 33.98 -7.65
C SER A 258 7.29 35.13 -8.27
N LYS A 259 8.54 34.86 -8.67
CA LYS A 259 9.38 35.84 -9.41
C LYS A 259 8.78 36.18 -10.77
N ILE A 260 8.27 35.18 -11.49
CA ILE A 260 7.54 35.39 -12.76
C ILE A 260 6.28 36.22 -12.51
N THR A 261 5.52 35.90 -11.46
CA THR A 261 4.30 36.64 -11.08
C THR A 261 4.59 38.12 -10.82
N THR A 262 5.68 38.41 -10.11
CA THR A 262 6.13 39.79 -9.86
C THR A 262 6.49 40.51 -11.18
N THR A 263 7.14 39.78 -12.11
CA THR A 263 7.49 40.31 -13.43
C THR A 263 6.25 40.63 -14.27
N LEU A 264 5.27 39.73 -14.30
CA LEU A 264 4.00 39.93 -14.99
C LEU A 264 3.19 41.09 -14.39
N ALA A 265 3.21 41.27 -13.07
CA ALA A 265 2.57 42.41 -12.42
C ALA A 265 3.23 43.75 -12.80
N PHE A 266 4.56 43.77 -12.90
CA PHE A 266 5.29 44.95 -13.38
C PHE A 266 4.97 45.27 -14.84
N ILE A 267 4.90 44.25 -15.70
CA ILE A 267 4.50 44.40 -17.11
C ILE A 267 3.08 44.99 -17.17
N GLN A 268 2.13 44.43 -16.42
CA GLN A 268 0.75 44.94 -16.36
C GLN A 268 0.72 46.43 -16.00
N TYR A 269 1.42 46.81 -14.93
CA TYR A 269 1.51 48.20 -14.50
C TYR A 269 2.03 49.12 -15.61
N ARG A 270 3.08 48.70 -16.33
CA ARG A 270 3.62 49.48 -17.46
C ARG A 270 2.63 49.58 -18.61
N LEU A 271 1.98 48.48 -18.98
CA LEU A 271 0.95 48.48 -20.02
C LEU A 271 -0.17 49.45 -19.66
N ASP A 272 -0.65 49.43 -18.41
CA ASP A 272 -1.73 50.31 -17.96
C ASP A 272 -1.31 51.78 -17.89
N TYR A 273 -0.11 52.07 -17.38
CA TYR A 273 0.39 53.43 -17.18
C TYR A 273 0.83 54.12 -18.48
N ASP A 274 1.53 53.40 -19.36
CA ASP A 274 2.08 53.95 -20.61
C ASP A 274 1.23 53.59 -21.84
N ARG A 275 -0.02 53.19 -21.64
CA ARG A 275 -0.95 52.73 -22.69
C ARG A 275 -0.93 53.57 -23.98
N GLU A 276 -1.01 54.90 -23.85
CA GLU A 276 -1.07 55.81 -25.00
C GLU A 276 0.29 55.99 -25.71
N LYS A 277 1.38 55.57 -25.06
CA LYS A 277 2.76 55.73 -25.54
C LYS A 277 3.34 54.45 -26.14
N ILE A 278 2.67 53.32 -25.97
CA ILE A 278 3.11 52.01 -26.46
C ILE A 278 2.49 51.77 -27.84
N GLU A 279 3.31 51.69 -28.89
CA GLU A 279 2.83 51.55 -30.28
C GLU A 279 2.10 50.23 -30.53
N ASN A 280 2.56 49.16 -29.91
CA ASN A 280 2.08 47.79 -30.05
C ASN A 280 1.28 47.32 -28.83
N TYR A 281 0.55 48.24 -28.18
CA TYR A 281 -0.13 47.98 -26.90
C TYR A 281 -1.03 46.73 -26.95
N ASP A 282 -1.89 46.61 -27.96
CA ASP A 282 -2.86 45.52 -28.04
C ASP A 282 -2.18 44.15 -28.13
N GLU A 283 -1.11 44.04 -28.92
CA GLU A 283 -0.30 42.81 -29.06
C GLU A 283 0.39 42.44 -27.73
N MET A 284 1.02 43.42 -27.06
CA MET A 284 1.68 43.19 -25.78
C MET A 284 0.69 42.81 -24.68
N MET A 285 -0.52 43.38 -24.71
CA MET A 285 -1.59 43.08 -23.78
C MET A 285 -2.14 41.66 -23.98
N GLU A 286 -2.27 41.21 -25.22
CA GLU A 286 -2.67 39.83 -25.55
C GLU A 286 -1.62 38.81 -25.07
N GLU A 287 -0.34 39.04 -25.35
CA GLU A 287 0.73 38.14 -24.89
C GLU A 287 0.81 38.12 -23.36
N TRP A 288 0.66 39.27 -22.68
CA TRP A 288 0.58 39.28 -21.21
C TRP A 288 -0.57 38.42 -20.66
N ARG A 289 -1.75 38.45 -21.30
CA ARG A 289 -2.89 37.60 -20.90
C ARG A 289 -2.55 36.13 -21.08
N ASN A 290 -1.94 35.77 -22.20
CA ASN A 290 -1.50 34.41 -22.48
C ASN A 290 -0.49 33.91 -21.44
N LEU A 291 0.53 34.72 -21.12
CA LEU A 291 1.52 34.40 -20.09
C LEU A 291 0.88 34.28 -18.69
N THR A 292 -0.14 35.09 -18.39
CA THR A 292 -0.88 35.01 -17.13
C THR A 292 -1.66 33.69 -17.02
N LEU A 293 -2.32 33.26 -18.10
CA LEU A 293 -3.02 31.96 -18.12
C LEU A 293 -2.05 30.77 -17.96
N GLN A 294 -0.90 30.81 -18.65
CA GLN A 294 0.13 29.77 -18.48
C GLN A 294 0.70 29.74 -17.06
N ARG A 295 0.87 30.91 -16.43
CA ARG A 295 1.26 31.03 -15.02
C ARG A 295 0.25 30.35 -14.10
N GLU A 296 -1.04 30.57 -14.32
CA GLU A 296 -2.11 29.93 -13.54
C GLU A 296 -2.17 28.41 -13.76
N GLN A 297 -1.93 27.93 -14.98
CA GLN A 297 -1.82 26.50 -15.26
C GLN A 297 -0.65 25.87 -14.47
N LEU A 298 0.51 26.52 -14.44
CA LEU A 298 1.65 26.02 -13.67
C LEU A 298 1.41 26.02 -12.16
N ASP A 299 0.66 26.98 -11.64
CA ASP A 299 0.25 27.00 -10.22
C ASP A 299 -0.57 25.76 -9.87
N ASN A 300 -1.56 25.42 -10.71
CA ASN A 300 -2.36 24.20 -10.55
C ASN A 300 -1.52 22.93 -10.70
N GLU A 301 -0.58 22.89 -11.64
CA GLU A 301 0.33 21.74 -11.80
C GLU A 301 1.22 21.53 -10.57
N ILE A 302 1.65 22.61 -9.90
CA ILE A 302 2.39 22.53 -8.63
C ILE A 302 1.49 22.00 -7.51
N ASP A 303 0.22 22.39 -7.45
CA ASP A 303 -0.74 21.85 -6.46
C ASP A 303 -0.99 20.35 -6.68
N GLU A 304 -1.10 19.90 -7.94
CA GLU A 304 -1.17 18.48 -8.28
C GLU A 304 0.10 17.72 -7.84
N LEU A 305 1.28 18.32 -8.05
CA LEU A 305 2.54 17.76 -7.58
C LEU A 305 2.57 17.58 -6.05
N VAL A 306 2.09 18.57 -5.28
CA VAL A 306 1.95 18.46 -3.82
C VAL A 306 1.07 17.27 -3.45
N GLU A 307 -0.02 17.05 -4.17
CA GLU A 307 -0.91 15.91 -3.94
C GLU A 307 -0.21 14.57 -4.21
N LEU A 308 0.51 14.45 -5.32
CA LEU A 308 1.28 13.24 -5.68
C LEU A 308 2.32 12.89 -4.59
N VAL A 309 3.06 13.89 -4.11
CA VAL A 309 4.06 13.73 -3.04
C VAL A 309 3.39 13.30 -1.74
N SER A 310 2.25 13.90 -1.39
CA SER A 310 1.51 13.52 -0.18
C SER A 310 1.02 12.07 -0.20
N LYS A 311 0.76 11.51 -1.38
CA LYS A 311 0.34 10.12 -1.62
C LYS A 311 1.51 9.14 -1.77
N GLY A 312 2.76 9.61 -1.72
CA GLY A 312 3.96 8.78 -1.94
C GLY A 312 4.17 8.35 -3.40
N GLN A 313 3.54 9.03 -4.36
CA GLN A 313 3.66 8.74 -5.78
C GLN A 313 4.91 9.40 -6.37
N PHE A 314 6.08 9.12 -5.79
CA PHE A 314 7.35 9.83 -6.07
C PHE A 314 7.80 9.71 -7.53
N SER A 315 7.61 8.57 -8.19
CA SER A 315 7.93 8.42 -9.62
C SER A 315 7.09 9.34 -10.51
N ALA A 316 5.80 9.56 -10.18
CA ALA A 316 4.96 10.50 -10.92
C ALA A 316 5.29 11.95 -10.57
N ALA A 317 5.72 12.20 -9.32
CA ALA A 317 6.20 13.50 -8.89
C ALA A 317 7.46 13.93 -9.68
N ASP A 318 8.40 13.01 -9.92
CA ASP A 318 9.60 13.27 -10.72
C ASP A 318 9.26 13.77 -12.14
N GLU A 319 8.41 13.02 -12.85
CA GLU A 319 7.96 13.40 -14.20
C GLU A 319 7.27 14.77 -14.22
N LYS A 320 6.47 15.05 -13.18
CA LYS A 320 5.75 16.32 -13.03
C LYS A 320 6.70 17.48 -12.75
N ILE A 321 7.72 17.30 -11.91
CA ILE A 321 8.76 18.31 -11.62
C ILE A 321 9.53 18.70 -12.88
N GLU A 322 9.90 17.73 -13.72
CA GLU A 322 10.59 17.99 -14.98
C GLU A 322 9.74 18.84 -15.94
N SER A 323 8.45 18.48 -16.07
CA SER A 323 7.48 19.22 -16.88
C SER A 323 7.31 20.66 -16.38
N ILE A 324 7.05 20.85 -15.08
CA ILE A 324 6.86 22.17 -14.47
C ILE A 324 8.12 23.02 -14.64
N SER A 325 9.30 22.45 -14.40
CA SER A 325 10.59 23.14 -14.52
C SER A 325 10.86 23.65 -15.94
N SER A 326 10.57 22.83 -16.96
CA SER A 326 10.68 23.21 -18.37
C SER A 326 9.73 24.36 -18.72
N ASN A 327 8.46 24.24 -18.30
CA ASN A 327 7.43 25.24 -18.55
C ASN A 327 7.72 26.56 -17.82
N LEU A 328 8.19 26.52 -16.57
CA LEU A 328 8.64 27.69 -15.81
C LEU A 328 9.77 28.42 -16.53
N THR A 329 10.75 27.69 -17.05
CA THR A 329 11.88 28.27 -17.79
C THR A 329 11.39 28.97 -19.05
N SER A 330 10.53 28.32 -19.83
CA SER A 330 9.92 28.90 -21.04
C SER A 330 9.11 30.16 -20.71
N LEU A 331 8.25 30.09 -19.69
CA LEU A 331 7.40 31.19 -19.25
C LEU A 331 8.24 32.39 -18.78
N LYS A 332 9.30 32.14 -18.00
CA LYS A 332 10.22 33.18 -17.52
C LYS A 332 10.88 33.92 -18.68
N VAL A 333 11.40 33.20 -19.68
CA VAL A 333 12.04 33.79 -20.86
C VAL A 333 11.06 34.66 -21.63
N ARG A 334 9.83 34.18 -21.86
CA ARG A 334 8.79 34.96 -22.56
C ARG A 334 8.36 36.19 -21.77
N ALA A 335 8.23 36.09 -20.45
CA ALA A 335 7.89 37.24 -19.60
C ALA A 335 8.98 38.32 -19.61
N GLU A 336 10.26 37.95 -19.51
CA GLU A 336 11.36 38.92 -19.61
C GLU A 336 11.44 39.53 -21.02
N THR A 337 11.24 38.73 -22.07
CA THR A 337 11.19 39.23 -23.45
C THR A 337 10.08 40.26 -23.62
N LEU A 338 8.88 39.99 -23.11
CA LEU A 338 7.75 40.91 -23.15
C LEU A 338 8.05 42.20 -22.36
N LYS A 339 8.70 42.08 -21.21
CA LYS A 339 9.09 43.23 -20.39
C LYS A 339 10.08 44.14 -21.12
N GLU A 340 11.01 43.57 -21.88
CA GLU A 340 11.99 44.30 -22.70
C GLU A 340 11.37 44.91 -23.97
N SER A 341 10.36 44.26 -24.56
CA SER A 341 9.72 44.74 -25.79
C SER A 341 8.76 45.92 -25.60
N ILE A 342 8.42 46.29 -24.36
CA ILE A 342 7.67 47.50 -24.05
C ILE A 342 8.56 48.72 -24.33
N ASN A 343 8.55 49.17 -25.59
CA ASN A 343 9.17 50.42 -26.03
C ASN A 343 8.18 51.57 -25.85
N VAL A 344 8.46 52.43 -24.88
CA VAL A 344 7.73 53.69 -24.71
C VAL A 344 8.22 54.66 -25.79
N LYS A 345 7.31 55.24 -26.58
CA LYS A 345 7.67 56.38 -27.45
C LYS A 345 8.41 57.43 -26.61
N ASN A 346 9.64 57.75 -26.98
CA ASN A 346 10.35 58.91 -26.46
C ASN A 346 9.67 60.19 -26.97
N THR A 347 8.50 60.51 -26.42
CA THR A 347 7.89 61.83 -26.48
C THR A 347 8.09 62.48 -25.13
N PHE A 348 9.30 63.00 -24.91
CA PHE A 348 9.55 64.04 -23.93
C PHE A 348 9.66 65.38 -24.67
N GLU A 349 8.57 66.12 -24.74
CA GLU A 349 8.63 67.54 -24.43
C GLU A 349 8.35 67.64 -22.92
N PHE A 350 9.37 68.00 -22.14
CA PHE A 350 9.23 68.25 -20.71
C PHE A 350 8.42 69.54 -20.52
N ASP A 351 7.18 69.45 -20.02
CA ASP A 351 6.57 70.59 -19.33
C ASP A 351 6.92 70.53 -17.84
N LEU A 352 7.88 71.37 -17.45
CA LEU A 352 8.49 71.46 -16.12
C LEU A 352 7.49 71.85 -15.00
N VAL A 353 6.24 72.18 -15.34
CA VAL A 353 5.24 72.68 -14.40
C VAL A 353 4.56 71.55 -13.60
N THR A 354 4.49 70.32 -14.11
CA THR A 354 3.77 69.23 -13.42
C THR A 354 4.57 68.58 -12.29
N LEU A 355 5.91 68.72 -12.31
CA LEU A 355 6.80 68.12 -11.31
C LEU A 355 6.77 68.84 -9.95
N ALA A 356 6.28 70.09 -9.91
CA ALA A 356 6.10 70.85 -8.68
C ALA A 356 4.85 70.44 -7.87
N ILE A 357 3.86 69.80 -8.51
CA ILE A 357 2.59 69.44 -7.84
C ILE A 357 2.67 68.07 -7.15
N ILE A 358 3.49 67.14 -7.69
CA ILE A 358 3.59 65.78 -7.15
C ILE A 358 4.48 65.73 -5.89
N ALA A 359 5.46 66.63 -5.73
CA ALA A 359 6.25 66.73 -4.51
C ALA A 359 5.44 67.17 -3.27
N GLY A 360 4.21 67.70 -3.45
CA GLY A 360 3.32 68.10 -2.35
C GLY A 360 2.16 67.15 -2.05
N GLY A 361 1.94 66.09 -2.83
CA GLY A 361 0.59 65.53 -2.98
C GLY A 361 0.36 64.03 -2.77
N VAL A 362 1.36 63.19 -2.49
CA VAL A 362 1.13 61.72 -2.35
C VAL A 362 1.71 61.20 -1.05
N ALA A 363 1.03 61.54 0.05
CA ALA A 363 1.22 60.96 1.38
C ALA A 363 0.08 60.01 1.78
N VAL A 364 -0.83 59.62 0.89
CA VAL A 364 -1.99 58.80 1.25
C VAL A 364 -2.27 57.77 0.15
N ILE A 365 -2.64 56.55 0.57
CA ILE A 365 -3.03 55.37 -0.23
C ILE A 365 -1.89 54.34 -0.47
N ILE A 366 -1.24 53.89 0.61
CA ILE A 366 -0.68 52.53 0.72
C ILE A 366 -1.11 51.97 2.08
N VAL A 367 -2.39 51.62 2.26
CA VAL A 367 -2.85 50.88 3.46
C VAL A 367 -3.92 49.82 3.17
N THR A 368 -4.68 49.85 2.07
CA THR A 368 -5.91 49.03 1.99
C THR A 368 -5.83 47.65 1.33
N VAL A 369 -4.69 47.23 0.75
CA VAL A 369 -4.61 45.91 0.09
C VAL A 369 -3.95 44.83 0.98
N TYR A 370 -3.27 45.21 2.07
CA TYR A 370 -2.59 44.23 2.94
C TYR A 370 -3.51 43.59 4.00
N THR A 371 -4.69 44.13 4.26
CA THR A 371 -5.60 43.61 5.31
C THR A 371 -6.59 42.54 4.85
N ILE A 372 -6.74 42.30 3.54
CA ILE A 372 -7.70 41.29 3.04
C ILE A 372 -7.05 39.90 2.88
N VAL A 373 -5.73 39.79 2.78
CA VAL A 373 -5.04 38.49 2.62
C VAL A 373 -4.59 37.88 3.97
N SER A 374 -4.50 38.65 5.06
CA SER A 374 -4.05 38.12 6.36
C SER A 374 -5.17 37.60 7.28
N ILE A 375 -6.44 37.66 6.91
CA ILE A 375 -7.58 37.26 7.78
C ILE A 375 -8.16 35.87 7.45
N ARG A 376 -7.72 35.19 6.37
CA ARG A 376 -8.29 33.88 5.97
C ARG A 376 -7.46 32.64 6.33
N ARG A 377 -6.47 32.75 7.23
CA ARG A 377 -5.64 31.61 7.73
C ARG A 377 -5.68 31.43 9.26
N ARG A 378 -6.84 31.66 9.87
CA ARG A 378 -7.16 31.10 11.20
C ARG A 378 -8.63 30.70 11.20
N ASP A 379 -8.86 29.41 10.99
CA ASP A 379 -9.80 28.59 11.76
C ASP A 379 -10.00 27.26 11.04
N LYS A 380 -9.27 26.25 11.53
CA LYS A 380 -9.65 24.83 11.68
C LYS A 380 -8.42 24.03 12.10
N TRP A 381 -8.14 24.06 13.41
CA TRP A 381 -7.82 22.90 14.25
C TRP A 381 -8.51 23.14 15.58
#